data_AF-A0A2V8N363-F1
#
_entry.id   AF-A0A2V8N363-F1
#
_cell.length_a   1.000
_cell.length_b   1.000
_cell.length_c   1.000
_cell.angle_alpha   90.00
_cell.angle_beta   90.00
_cell.angle_gamma   90.00
#
_symmetry.space_group_name_H-M   'P 1'
#
loop_
_entity.id
_entity.type
_entity.pdbx_description
1 polymer ?
#
loop_
_entity_poly.entity_id
_entity_poly.type
_entity_poly.pdbx_seq_one_letter_code
_entity_poly.pdbx_strand_id
1 'polypeptide(L)'
;MDVRNAAQAVDTAQKRVVASRLARESAEQQLAGEQKLYEVGRSTTFLLLQRQNELTAARTNELQAQTDYNKALADLQRATGSTLRVNSVTVENPNKP
;
A
#
# COMPACT_ATOMS: atom_id res chain seq x y z
N MET A 1 -20.91 -11.08 -10.58
CA MET A 1 -20.31 -11.14 -9.23
C MET A 1 -18.93 -10.49 -9.19
N ASP A 2 -18.24 -10.35 -10.33
CA ASP A 2 -16.81 -10.01 -10.38
C ASP A 2 -16.47 -8.56 -10.00
N VAL A 3 -17.31 -7.59 -10.36
CA VAL A 3 -17.07 -6.17 -10.05
C VAL A 3 -17.13 -5.89 -8.54
N ARG A 4 -18.08 -6.50 -7.82
CA ARG A 4 -18.20 -6.30 -6.36
C ARG A 4 -16.98 -6.89 -5.63
N ASN A 5 -16.53 -8.07 -6.03
CA ASN A 5 -15.34 -8.70 -5.46
C ASN A 5 -14.08 -7.86 -5.74
N ALA A 6 -13.93 -7.34 -6.96
CA ALA A 6 -12.83 -6.46 -7.31
C ALA A 6 -12.86 -5.14 -6.50
N ALA A 7 -14.04 -4.54 -6.29
CA ALA A 7 -14.19 -3.34 -5.48
C ALA A 7 -13.80 -3.58 -4.01
N GLN A 8 -14.20 -4.72 -3.45
CA GLN A 8 -13.82 -5.09 -2.08
C GLN A 8 -12.32 -5.38 -1.94
N ALA A 9 -11.69 -5.94 -2.98
CA ALA A 9 -10.24 -6.13 -3.04
C ALA A 9 -9.50 -4.78 -3.04
N VAL A 10 -9.99 -3.78 -3.78
CA VAL A 10 -9.43 -2.42 -3.79
C VAL A 10 -9.51 -1.76 -2.41
N ASP A 11 -10.66 -1.82 -1.74
CA ASP A 11 -10.84 -1.27 -0.39
C ASP A 11 -9.89 -1.94 0.62
N THR A 12 -9.76 -3.26 0.55
CA THR A 12 -8.85 -4.03 1.41
C THR A 12 -7.39 -3.65 1.15
N ALA A 13 -7.00 -3.53 -0.13
CA ALA A 13 -5.65 -3.14 -0.51
C ALA A 13 -5.34 -1.70 -0.07
N GLN A 14 -6.31 -0.78 -0.16
CA GLN A 14 -6.15 0.59 0.33
C GLN A 14 -5.88 0.63 1.84
N LYS A 15 -6.67 -0.13 2.62
CA LYS A 15 -6.45 -0.26 4.07
C LYS A 15 -5.07 -0.84 4.38
N ARG A 16 -4.61 -1.81 3.58
CA ARG A 16 -3.26 -2.38 3.71
C ARG A 16 -2.16 -1.35 3.46
N VAL A 17 -2.32 -0.47 2.47
CA VAL A 17 -1.38 0.65 2.21
C VAL A 17 -1.31 1.61 3.40
N VAL A 18 -2.45 1.97 3.98
CA VAL A 18 -2.48 2.85 5.16
C VAL A 18 -1.78 2.18 6.35
N ALA A 19 -2.06 0.90 6.60
CA ALA A 19 -1.44 0.16 7.68
C ALA A 19 0.09 0.02 7.50
N SER A 20 0.56 -0.28 6.28
CA SER A 20 1.99 -0.41 6.00
C SER A 20 2.74 0.93 6.10
N ARG A 21 2.10 2.03 5.70
CA ARG A 21 2.63 3.38 5.91
C ARG A 21 2.81 3.71 7.39
N LEU A 22 1.80 3.44 8.22
CA LEU A 22 1.89 3.65 9.68
C LEU A 22 2.98 2.77 10.30
N ALA A 23 3.15 1.54 9.81
CA ALA A 23 4.23 0.65 10.24
C ALA A 23 5.62 1.20 9.88
N ARG A 24 5.79 1.78 8.67
CA ARG A 24 7.02 2.48 8.28
C ARG A 24 7.29 3.65 9.21
N GLU A 25 6.30 4.51 9.45
CA GLU A 25 6.45 5.69 10.31
C GLU A 25 6.84 5.30 11.75
N SER A 26 6.24 4.23 12.29
CA SER A 26 6.63 3.67 13.59
C SER A 26 8.07 3.14 13.59
N ALA A 27 8.50 2.45 12.54
CA ALA A 27 9.87 1.97 12.43
C ALA A 27 10.90 3.12 12.32
N GLU A 28 10.54 4.23 11.67
CA GLU A 28 11.37 5.45 11.63
C GLU A 28 11.54 6.06 13.02
N GLN A 29 10.48 6.12 13.81
CA GLN A 29 10.54 6.61 15.19
C GLN A 29 11.39 5.70 16.08
N GLN A 30 11.28 4.38 15.93
CA GLN A 30 12.10 3.43 16.66
C GLN A 30 13.58 3.58 16.32
N LEU A 31 13.93 3.72 15.04
CA LEU A 31 15.31 3.97 14.62
C LEU A 31 15.84 5.28 15.19
N ALA A 32 15.05 6.36 15.16
CA ALA A 32 15.45 7.64 15.74
C ALA A 32 15.66 7.56 17.25
N GLY A 33 14.85 6.79 17.98
CA GLY A 33 15.04 6.52 19.41
C GLY A 33 16.33 5.75 19.69
N GLU A 34 16.58 4.69 18.91
CA GLU A 34 17.79 3.87 19.03
C GLU A 34 19.07 4.66 18.72
N GLN A 35 19.04 5.55 17.71
CA GLN A 35 20.15 6.45 17.39
C GLN A 35 20.51 7.35 18.59
N LYS A 36 19.51 7.95 19.25
CA LYS A 36 19.74 8.76 20.45
C LYS A 36 20.34 7.96 21.59
N LEU A 37 19.88 6.72 21.80
CA LEU A 37 20.46 5.82 22.80
C LEU A 37 21.90 5.46 22.47
N TYR A 38 22.21 5.23 21.19
CA TYR A 38 23.56 4.95 20.71
C TYR A 38 24.51 6.13 20.95
N GLU A 39 24.07 7.35 20.67
CA GLU A 39 24.84 8.58 20.89
C GLU A 39 25.25 8.78 22.36
N VAL A 40 24.41 8.36 23.31
CA VAL A 40 24.70 8.40 24.75
C VAL A 40 25.34 7.11 25.29
N GLY A 41 25.76 6.18 24.40
CA GLY A 41 26.42 4.93 24.76
C GLY A 41 25.52 3.89 25.43
N ARG A 42 24.19 4.03 25.31
CA ARG A 42 23.18 3.12 25.88
C ARG A 42 22.58 2.14 24.86
N SER A 43 23.14 2.08 23.65
CA SER A 43 22.77 1.11 22.61
C SER A 43 24.04 0.53 21.97
N THR A 44 23.87 -0.42 21.06
CA THR A 44 24.94 -1.09 20.34
C THR A 44 24.76 -0.93 18.84
N THR A 45 25.86 -1.02 18.09
CA THR A 45 25.82 -1.01 16.62
C THR A 45 24.93 -2.12 16.05
N PHE A 46 24.87 -3.28 16.74
CA PHE A 46 23.98 -4.38 16.38
C PHE A 46 22.50 -3.97 16.44
N LEU A 47 22.06 -3.36 17.55
CA LEU A 47 20.68 -2.87 17.70
C LEU A 47 20.36 -1.79 16.67
N LEU A 48 21.29 -0.88 16.41
CA LEU A 48 21.12 0.15 15.39
C LEU A 48 20.89 -0.47 14.00
N LEU A 49 21.72 -1.45 13.61
CA LEU A 49 21.57 -2.16 12.34
C LEU A 49 20.24 -2.93 12.28
N GLN A 50 19.83 -3.56 13.38
CA GLN A 50 18.54 -4.23 13.47
C GLN A 50 17.38 -3.25 13.18
N ARG A 51 17.38 -2.06 13.81
CA ARG A 51 16.35 -1.03 13.55
C ARG A 51 16.36 -0.53 12.11
N GLN A 52 17.54 -0.37 11.51
CA GLN A 52 17.67 0.01 10.10
C GLN A 52 17.07 -1.06 9.16
N ASN A 53 17.29 -2.34 9.47
CA ASN A 53 16.72 -3.46 8.73
C ASN A 53 15.20 -3.52 8.89
N GLU A 54 14.68 -3.31 10.11
CA GLU A 54 13.23 -3.23 10.38
C GLU A 54 12.57 -2.11 9.58
N LEU A 55 13.17 -0.92 9.54
CA LEU A 55 12.70 0.19 8.71
C LEU A 55 12.73 -0.16 7.22
N THR A 56 13.80 -0.79 6.75
CA THR A 56 13.93 -1.19 5.35
C THR A 56 12.85 -2.21 4.96
N ALA A 57 12.58 -3.19 5.81
CA ALA A 57 11.50 -4.16 5.59
C ALA A 57 10.13 -3.47 5.58
N ALA A 58 9.88 -2.52 6.48
CA ALA A 58 8.64 -1.75 6.51
C ALA A 58 8.43 -0.93 5.22
N ARG A 59 9.49 -0.30 4.69
CA ARG A 59 9.45 0.41 3.40
C ARG A 59 9.13 -0.51 2.23
N THR A 60 9.76 -1.68 2.19
CA THR A 60 9.48 -2.69 1.15
C THR A 60 8.02 -3.17 1.22
N ASN A 61 7.50 -3.41 2.42
CA ASN A 61 6.10 -3.80 2.62
C ASN A 61 5.11 -2.69 2.21
N GLU A 62 5.45 -1.42 2.46
CA GLU A 62 4.66 -0.28 1.97
C GLU A 62 4.60 -0.25 0.45
N LEU A 63 5.75 -0.38 -0.22
CA LEU A 63 5.84 -0.40 -1.67
C LEU A 63 5.06 -1.57 -2.30
N GLN A 64 5.16 -2.76 -1.70
CA GLN A 64 4.40 -3.92 -2.15
C GLN A 64 2.89 -3.69 -2.00
N ALA A 65 2.45 -3.14 -0.86
CA ALA A 65 1.04 -2.83 -0.64
C ALA A 65 0.51 -1.81 -1.66
N GLN A 66 1.30 -0.78 -2.00
CA GLN A 66 0.94 0.19 -3.04
C GLN A 66 0.82 -0.47 -4.42
N THR A 67 1.74 -1.38 -4.74
CA THR A 67 1.71 -2.16 -5.98
C THR A 67 0.47 -3.05 -6.05
N ASP A 68 0.13 -3.73 -4.95
CA ASP A 68 -1.06 -4.59 -4.86
C ASP A 68 -2.36 -3.78 -5.00
N TYR A 69 -2.42 -2.58 -4.42
CA TYR A 69 -3.53 -1.64 -4.61
C TYR A 69 -3.69 -1.23 -6.07
N ASN A 70 -2.60 -0.87 -6.75
CA ASN A 70 -2.63 -0.51 -8.17
C ASN A 70 -3.11 -1.68 -9.05
N LYS A 71 -2.69 -2.91 -8.74
CA LYS A 71 -3.18 -4.12 -9.42
C LYS A 71 -4.68 -4.32 -9.20
N ALA A 72 -5.15 -4.22 -7.95
CA ALA A 72 -6.57 -4.36 -7.62
C ALA A 72 -7.42 -3.29 -8.36
N LEU A 73 -6.92 -2.07 -8.47
CA LEU A 73 -7.60 -1.00 -9.20
C LEU A 73 -7.71 -1.31 -10.70
N ALA A 74 -6.63 -1.81 -11.31
CA ALA A 74 -6.64 -2.24 -12.71
C ALA A 74 -7.62 -3.41 -12.95
N ASP A 75 -7.70 -4.35 -12.00
CA ASP A 75 -8.62 -5.48 -12.07
C ASP A 75 -10.09 -5.03 -11.96
N LEU A 76 -10.40 -4.06 -11.09
CA LEU A 76 -11.73 -3.45 -10.99
C LEU A 76 -12.13 -2.76 -12.30
N GLN A 77 -11.22 -1.99 -12.90
CA GLN A 77 -11.46 -1.34 -14.20
C GLN A 77 -11.74 -2.38 -15.29
N ARG A 78 -10.95 -3.47 -15.33
CA ARG A 78 -11.15 -4.58 -16.28
C ARG A 78 -12.49 -5.27 -16.08
N ALA A 79 -12.87 -5.58 -14.84
CA ALA A 79 -14.14 -6.22 -14.52
C ALA A 79 -15.34 -5.34 -14.92
N THR A 80 -15.24 -4.03 -14.67
CA THR A 80 -16.26 -3.04 -15.05
C THR A 80 -16.40 -2.94 -16.57
N GLY A 81 -15.28 -2.78 -17.30
CA GLY A 81 -15.29 -2.71 -18.76
C GLY A 81 -15.71 -4.02 -19.45
N SER A 82 -15.42 -5.17 -18.85
CA SER A 82 -15.95 -6.46 -19.31
C SER A 82 -17.46 -6.52 -19.14
N THR A 83 -17.98 -6.11 -17.98
CA THR A 83 -19.41 -6.10 -17.69
C THR A 83 -20.17 -5.16 -18.63
N LEU A 84 -19.64 -3.98 -18.93
CA LEU A 84 -20.26 -3.03 -19.87
C LEU A 84 -20.33 -3.58 -21.30
N ARG A 85 -19.28 -4.26 -21.78
CA ARG A 85 -19.28 -4.92 -23.09
C ARG A 85 -20.26 -6.09 -23.18
N VAL A 86 -20.30 -6.96 -22.17
CA VAL A 86 -21.20 -8.13 -22.14
C VAL A 86 -22.67 -7.69 -22.14
N ASN A 87 -22.99 -6.57 -21.50
CA ASN A 87 -24.35 -6.04 -21.46
C ASN A 87 -24.67 -5.08 -22.64
N SER A 88 -23.78 -4.96 -23.63
CA SER A 88 -23.92 -4.05 -24.78
C SER A 88 -24.30 -2.61 -24.38
N VAL A 89 -23.88 -2.16 -23.19
CA VAL A 89 -24.18 -0.81 -22.71
C VAL A 89 -23.22 0.15 -23.39
N THR A 90 -23.71 0.85 -24.41
CA THR A 90 -23.00 1.97 -25.03
C THR A 90 -23.05 3.14 -24.05
N VAL A 91 -21.91 3.45 -23.41
CA VAL A 91 -21.78 4.66 -22.61
C VAL A 91 -21.65 5.83 -23.58
N GLU A 92 -22.80 6.34 -24.04
CA GLU A 92 -22.84 7.55 -24.84
C GLU A 92 -22.49 8.73 -23.92
N ASN A 93 -21.32 9.33 -24.13
CA ASN A 93 -20.86 10.49 -23.37
C ASN A 93 -21.68 11.71 -23.80
N PRO A 94 -22.59 12.26 -22.97
CA PRO A 94 -23.51 13.32 -23.40
C PRO A 94 -22.87 14.71 -23.38
N ASN A 95 -21.53 14.80 -23.46
CA ASN A 95 -20.87 16.09 -23.49
C ASN A 95 -19.68 16.12 -24.45
N LYS A 96 -19.98 16.57 -25.67
CA LYS A 96 -19.07 17.40 -26.46
C LYS A 96 -19.89 18.57 -27.01
N PRO A 97 -19.40 19.83 -26.93
CA PRO A 97 -20.03 20.97 -27.57
C PRO A 97 -19.99 20.85 -29.09
#